data_AF-A0A957WTX6-F1
#
_entry.id   AF-A0A957WTX6-F1
#
_cell.length_a   1.000
_cell.length_b   1.000
_cell.length_c   1.000
_cell.angle_alpha   90.00
_cell.angle_beta   90.00
_cell.angle_gamma   90.00
#
_symmetry.space_group_name_H-M   'P 1'
#
loop_
_entity.id
_entity.type
_entity.pdbx_description
1 polymer ?
#
loop_
_entity_poly.entity_id
_entity_poly.type
_entity_poly.pdbx_seq_one_letter_code
_entity_poly.pdbx_strand_id
1 'polypeptide(L)'
;MIYDLALKPPSILDYIDQAPLAESSKLKYRAALTRALAAGVDFADAGAVGAYARELTPAGRRCLKSALTHWHKAIALEAKAGATPE
;
A
#
# COMPACT_ATOMS: atom_id res chain seq x y z
N MET A 1 -26.64 20.59 -0.69
CA MET A 1 -26.51 19.28 -1.37
C MET A 1 -25.05 19.11 -1.74
N ILE A 2 -24.52 17.93 -1.38
CA ILE A 2 -23.31 17.28 -1.89
C ILE A 2 -22.02 18.04 -1.59
N TYR A 3 -21.38 17.66 -0.47
CA TYR A 3 -19.96 17.88 -0.29
C TYR A 3 -19.22 17.24 -1.46
N ASP A 4 -18.45 18.07 -2.16
CA ASP A 4 -17.38 17.66 -3.05
C ASP A 4 -16.37 16.88 -2.19
N LEU A 5 -16.66 15.60 -1.93
CA LEU A 5 -15.66 14.64 -1.53
C LEU A 5 -14.79 14.47 -2.77
N ALA A 6 -13.81 15.37 -2.92
CA ALA A 6 -12.62 15.07 -3.69
C ALA A 6 -12.18 13.67 -3.24
N LEU A 7 -12.46 12.67 -4.08
CA LEU A 7 -12.08 11.27 -3.87
C LEU A 7 -10.56 11.28 -3.83
N LYS A 8 -10.02 11.53 -2.65
CA LYS A 8 -8.61 11.28 -2.37
C LYS A 8 -8.47 9.79 -2.64
N PRO A 9 -7.62 9.38 -3.61
CA PRO A 9 -7.48 7.98 -3.91
C PRO A 9 -7.19 7.24 -2.60
N PRO A 10 -7.88 6.11 -2.32
CA PRO A 10 -7.71 5.39 -1.07
C PRO A 10 -6.23 5.17 -0.82
N SER A 11 -5.77 5.57 0.37
CA SER A 11 -4.35 5.49 0.68
C SER A 11 -3.94 4.03 0.75
N ILE A 12 -2.66 3.74 0.53
CA ILE A 12 -2.13 2.37 0.69
C ILE A 12 -2.46 1.76 2.07
N LEU A 13 -2.62 2.61 3.09
CA LEU A 13 -3.00 2.17 4.44
C LEU A 13 -4.45 1.67 4.49
N ASP A 14 -5.38 2.37 3.83
CA ASP A 14 -6.79 1.98 3.77
C ASP A 14 -6.97 0.61 3.09
N TYR A 15 -6.19 0.33 2.04
CA TYR A 15 -6.20 -0.96 1.37
C TYR A 15 -5.72 -2.10 2.27
N ILE A 16 -4.70 -1.86 3.10
CA ILE A 16 -4.22 -2.88 4.04
C ILE A 16 -5.28 -3.19 5.10
N ASP A 17 -6.02 -2.18 5.55
CA ASP A 17 -7.11 -2.38 6.52
C ASP A 17 -8.28 -3.17 5.90
N GLN A 18 -8.58 -2.98 4.62
CA GLN A 18 -9.64 -3.69 3.90
C GLN A 18 -9.21 -5.07 3.38
N ALA A 19 -7.91 -5.35 3.30
CA ALA A 19 -7.42 -6.63 2.79
C ALA A 19 -7.87 -7.82 3.67
N PRO A 20 -8.14 -9.00 3.08
CA PRO A 20 -8.49 -10.22 3.81
C PRO A 20 -7.24 -10.85 4.45
N LEU A 21 -6.63 -10.11 5.38
CA LEU A 21 -5.43 -10.49 6.12
C LEU A 21 -5.77 -10.69 7.60
N ALA A 22 -5.00 -11.52 8.29
CA ALA A 22 -5.06 -11.58 9.75
C ALA A 22 -4.74 -10.21 10.36
N GLU A 23 -5.45 -9.83 11.43
CA GLU A 23 -5.30 -8.51 12.06
C GLU A 23 -3.88 -8.22 12.54
N SER A 24 -3.20 -9.25 13.06
CA SER A 24 -1.79 -9.17 13.44
C SER A 24 -0.85 -8.87 12.25
N SER A 25 -1.20 -9.30 11.05
CA SER A 25 -0.48 -8.97 9.81
C SER A 25 -0.81 -7.56 9.32
N LYS A 26 -2.07 -7.13 9.41
CA LYS A 26 -2.49 -5.76 9.09
C LYS A 26 -1.70 -4.73 9.90
N LEU A 27 -1.62 -4.93 11.22
CA LEU A 27 -0.87 -4.04 12.11
C LEU A 27 0.62 -3.95 11.74
N LYS A 28 1.25 -5.09 11.41
CA LYS A 28 2.66 -5.13 11.00
C LYS A 28 2.90 -4.40 9.67
N TYR A 29 2.03 -4.64 8.69
CA TYR A 29 2.14 -4.01 7.37
C TYR A 29 1.84 -2.51 7.45
N ARG A 30 0.81 -2.12 8.19
CA ARG A 30 0.48 -0.72 8.47
C ARG A 30 1.64 -0.01 9.13
N ALA A 31 2.23 -0.58 10.19
CA ALA A 31 3.39 0.01 10.85
C ALA A 31 4.60 0.17 9.89
N ALA A 32 4.85 -0.81 9.03
CA ALA A 32 5.92 -0.73 8.03
C ALA A 32 5.66 0.37 6.99
N LEU A 33 4.43 0.48 6.48
CA LEU A 33 4.03 1.49 5.51
C LEU A 33 4.03 2.90 6.12
N THR A 34 3.51 3.07 7.34
CA THR A 34 3.56 4.36 8.05
C THR A 34 4.99 4.82 8.26
N ARG A 35 5.92 3.92 8.60
CA ARG A 35 7.34 4.26 8.74
C ARG A 35 7.98 4.70 7.41
N ALA A 36 7.64 4.04 6.32
CA ALA A 36 8.10 4.43 4.99
C ALA A 36 7.54 5.80 4.57
N LEU A 37 6.24 6.04 4.79
CA LEU A 37 5.62 7.34 4.54
C LEU A 37 6.23 8.46 5.39
N ALA A 38 6.49 8.19 6.67
CA ALA A 38 7.15 9.14 7.58
C ALA A 38 8.59 9.44 7.16
N ALA A 39 9.25 8.49 6.48
CA ALA A 39 10.57 8.68 5.88
C ALA A 39 10.52 9.40 4.51
N GLY A 40 9.34 9.83 4.05
CA GLY A 40 9.16 10.52 2.78
C GLY A 40 9.28 9.61 1.55
N VAL A 41 9.13 8.30 1.72
CA VAL A 41 9.24 7.35 0.60
C VAL A 41 8.02 7.50 -0.32
N ASP A 42 8.28 7.86 -1.56
CA ASP A 42 7.29 7.79 -2.63
C ASP A 42 7.16 6.34 -3.10
N PHE A 43 5.98 5.75 -2.93
CA PHE A 43 5.70 4.37 -3.37
C PHE A 43 5.48 4.25 -4.88
N ALA A 44 5.27 5.36 -5.59
CA ALA A 44 5.23 5.37 -7.06
C ALA A 44 6.64 5.29 -7.68
N ASP A 45 7.68 5.70 -6.92
CA ASP A 45 9.07 5.62 -7.35
C ASP A 45 9.73 4.31 -6.85
N ALA A 46 9.93 3.37 -7.77
CA ALA A 46 10.62 2.11 -7.49
C ALA A 46 12.06 2.31 -6.97
N GLY A 47 12.73 3.39 -7.36
CA GLY A 47 14.06 3.77 -6.89
C GLY A 47 14.04 4.17 -5.41
N ALA A 48 13.13 5.06 -5.04
CA ALA A 48 12.93 5.49 -3.65
C ALA A 48 12.58 4.32 -2.72
N VAL A 49 11.66 3.45 -3.15
CA VAL A 49 11.30 2.23 -2.40
C VAL A 49 12.49 1.29 -2.25
N GLY A 50 13.27 1.11 -3.33
CA GLY A 50 14.47 0.28 -3.32
C GLY A 50 15.57 0.80 -2.38
N ALA A 51 15.78 2.12 -2.37
CA ALA A 51 16.72 2.78 -1.47
C ALA A 51 16.31 2.58 -0.01
N TYR A 52 15.06 2.86 0.35
CA TYR A 52 14.54 2.64 1.70
C TYR A 52 14.62 1.16 2.12
N ALA A 53 14.27 0.24 1.21
CA ALA A 53 14.34 -1.18 1.51
C ALA A 53 15.76 -1.67 1.85
N ARG A 54 16.81 -1.06 1.29
CA ARG A 54 18.21 -1.42 1.61
C ARG A 54 18.58 -1.10 3.06
N GLU A 55 17.99 -0.06 3.64
CA GLU A 55 18.21 0.37 5.03
C GLU A 55 17.44 -0.48 6.05
N LEU A 56 16.43 -1.22 5.61
CA LEU A 56 15.62 -2.08 6.47
C LEU A 56 16.31 -3.42 6.81
N THR A 57 15.97 -3.94 7.99
CA THR A 57 16.30 -5.33 8.37
C THR A 57 15.63 -6.33 7.41
N PRO A 58 16.13 -7.58 7.30
CA PRO A 58 15.51 -8.61 6.46
C PRO A 58 14.02 -8.85 6.75
N ALA A 59 13.62 -8.75 8.02
CA ALA A 59 12.23 -8.88 8.43
C ALA A 59 11.38 -7.67 7.99
N GLY A 60 11.91 -6.44 8.14
CA GLY A 60 11.26 -5.22 7.68
C GLY A 60 11.07 -5.19 6.17
N ARG A 61 12.10 -5.60 5.41
CA ARG A 61 12.02 -5.78 3.95
C ARG A 61 10.90 -6.73 3.52
N ARG A 62 10.79 -7.88 4.19
CA ARG A 62 9.72 -8.86 3.91
C ARG A 62 8.33 -8.26 4.18
N CYS A 63 8.17 -7.53 5.28
CA CYS A 63 6.90 -6.88 5.61
C CYS A 63 6.52 -5.82 4.57
N LEU A 64 7.46 -4.94 4.22
CA LEU A 64 7.26 -3.90 3.20
C LEU A 64 6.91 -4.52 1.84
N LYS A 65 7.67 -5.53 1.40
CA LYS A 65 7.40 -6.24 0.14
C LYS A 65 6.00 -6.86 0.12
N SER A 66 5.60 -7.55 1.19
CA SER A 66 4.26 -8.15 1.28
C SER A 66 3.17 -7.08 1.23
N ALA A 67 3.33 -5.99 1.98
CA ALA A 67 2.37 -4.88 1.98
C ALA A 67 2.17 -4.29 0.58
N LEU A 68 3.27 -3.96 -0.11
CA LEU A 68 3.23 -3.45 -1.49
C LEU A 68 2.62 -4.46 -2.47
N THR A 69 2.90 -5.76 -2.29
CA THR A 69 2.33 -6.82 -3.13
C THR A 69 0.81 -6.88 -2.98
N HIS A 70 0.28 -6.77 -1.77
CA HIS A 70 -1.17 -6.75 -1.52
C HIS A 70 -1.82 -5.51 -2.13
N TRP A 71 -1.18 -4.35 -1.99
CA TRP A 71 -1.67 -3.11 -2.57
C TRP A 71 -1.70 -3.16 -4.12
N HIS A 72 -0.63 -3.60 -4.76
CA HIS A 72 -0.59 -3.77 -6.22
C HIS A 72 -1.65 -4.76 -6.73
N LYS A 73 -1.90 -5.85 -5.99
CA LYS A 73 -2.98 -6.78 -6.33
C LYS A 73 -4.36 -6.13 -6.24
N ALA A 74 -4.58 -5.28 -5.25
CA ALA A 74 -5.84 -4.54 -5.10
C ALA A 74 -6.03 -3.55 -6.25
N ILE A 75 -5.00 -2.76 -6.60
CA ILE A 75 -5.03 -1.86 -7.77
C ILE A 75 -5.32 -2.64 -9.04
N ALA A 76 -4.63 -3.77 -9.26
CA ALA A 76 -4.85 -4.60 -10.45
C ALA A 76 -6.27 -5.21 -10.49
N LEU A 77 -6.86 -5.52 -9.34
CA LEU A 77 -8.23 -6.01 -9.25
C LEU A 77 -9.24 -4.90 -9.58
N GLU A 78 -9.04 -3.70 -9.04
CA GLU A 78 -9.89 -2.54 -9.34
C GLU A 78 -9.77 -2.08 -10.79
N ALA A 79 -8.55 -2.04 -11.34
CA ALA A 79 -8.33 -1.74 -12.75
C ALA A 79 -9.04 -2.75 -13.68
N LYS A 80 -9.11 -4.02 -13.27
CA LYS A 80 -9.87 -5.05 -13.99
C LYS A 80 -11.38 -4.95 -13.75
N ALA A 81 -11.83 -4.56 -12.56
CA ALA A 81 -13.24 -4.37 -12.25
C ALA A 81 -13.84 -3.14 -12.97
N GLY A 82 -13.04 -2.09 -13.18
CA GLY A 82 -13.38 -0.94 -14.01
C GLY A 82 -13.20 -1.20 -15.51
N ALA A 83 -12.46 -2.24 -15.90
CA ALA A 83 -12.43 -2.76 -17.26
C ALA A 83 -13.63 -3.69 -17.49
N THR A 84 -14.85 -3.15 -17.40
CA THR A 84 -15.98 -3.74 -18.12
C THR A 84 -15.61 -3.75 -19.60
N PRO A 85 -15.51 -4.92 -20.26
CA PRO A 85 -15.35 -4.97 -21.70
C PRO A 85 -16.64 -4.44 -22.33
N GLU A 86 -16.55 -3.32 -23.05
CA GLU A 86 -17.50 -3.04 -24.12
C GLU A 86 -17.26 -4.00 -25.29
#